data_AF-A0A7V0XWZ6-F1
#
_entry.id   AF-A0A7V0XWZ6-F1
#
_cell.length_a   1.000
_cell.length_b   1.000
_cell.length_c   1.000
_cell.angle_alpha   90.00
_cell.angle_beta   90.00
_cell.angle_gamma   90.00
#
_symmetry.space_group_name_H-M   'P 1'
#
loop_
_entity.id
_entity.type
_entity.pdbx_description
1 polymer ?
#
loop_
_entity_poly.entity_id
_entity_poly.type
_entity_poly.pdbx_seq_one_letter_code
_entity_poly.pdbx_strand_id
1 'polypeptide(L)'
;MDQLGGRLRRFRIRNGWSKRAIAIRLGVSIPSIMRWEAGTAEPNDYNRHKIEQLLQEPASVADSSLAQLDLFPQPTPKARRRP
;
A
#
# COMPACT_ATOMS: atom_id res chain seq x y z
N MET A 1 -9.64 -1.80 18.88
CA MET A 1 -8.61 -2.78 18.46
C MET A 1 -7.79 -2.14 17.37
N ASP A 2 -6.48 -2.11 17.53
CA ASP A 2 -5.54 -1.46 16.60
C ASP A 2 -5.59 -2.10 15.21
N GLN A 3 -6.43 -1.55 14.34
CA GLN A 3 -6.54 -1.98 12.96
C GLN A 3 -5.19 -1.72 12.27
N LEU A 4 -4.51 -2.80 11.87
CA LEU A 4 -3.23 -2.76 11.16
C LEU A 4 -3.27 -1.80 9.95
N GLY A 5 -4.41 -1.72 9.27
CA GLY A 5 -4.64 -0.77 8.18
C GLY A 5 -4.62 0.70 8.61
N GLY A 6 -5.07 1.02 9.83
CA GLY A 6 -4.94 2.36 10.41
C GLY A 6 -3.50 2.74 10.70
N ARG A 7 -2.69 1.79 11.18
CA ARG A 7 -1.23 1.97 11.38
C ARG A 7 -0.53 2.19 10.03
N LEU A 8 -0.86 1.39 9.03
CA LEU A 8 -0.36 1.55 7.66
C LEU A 8 -0.70 2.93 7.07
N ARG A 9 -1.94 3.41 7.26
CA ARG A 9 -2.36 4.75 6.82
C ARG A 9 -1.51 5.86 7.46
N ARG A 10 -1.27 5.77 8.77
CA ARG A 10 -0.46 6.76 9.51
C ARG A 10 0.99 6.77 9.02
N PHE A 11 1.59 5.59 8.84
CA PHE A 11 2.92 5.45 8.26
C PHE A 11 2.99 6.07 6.87
N ARG A 12 1.99 5.78 6.02
CA ARG A 12 1.91 6.33 4.66
C ARG A 12 1.91 7.86 4.66
N ILE A 13 1.07 8.47 5.49
CA ILE A 13 0.95 9.94 5.57
C ILE A 13 2.23 10.56 6.14
N ARG A 14 2.80 9.97 7.20
CA ARG A 14 4.03 10.46 7.84
C ARG A 14 5.22 10.47 6.88
N ASN A 15 5.32 9.47 6.01
CA ASN A 15 6.43 9.34 5.08
C ASN A 15 6.14 9.98 3.70
N GLY A 16 4.94 10.51 3.45
CA GLY A 16 4.58 11.10 2.15
C GLY A 16 4.28 10.07 1.04
N TRP A 17 3.99 8.81 1.38
CA TRP A 17 3.79 7.75 0.39
C TRP A 17 2.39 7.81 -0.24
N SER A 18 2.30 7.51 -1.54
CA SER A 18 1.00 7.31 -2.19
C SER A 18 0.46 5.90 -1.90
N LYS A 19 -0.85 5.69 -2.04
CA LYS A 19 -1.44 4.34 -1.91
C LYS A 19 -0.87 3.38 -2.97
N ARG A 20 -0.55 3.91 -4.16
CA ARG A 20 0.10 3.16 -5.25
C ARG A 20 1.50 2.72 -4.85
N ALA A 21 2.32 3.61 -4.27
CA ALA A 21 3.67 3.28 -3.84
C ALA A 21 3.67 2.14 -2.80
N ILE A 22 2.83 2.24 -1.78
CA ILE A 22 2.67 1.18 -0.78
C ILE A 22 2.15 -0.12 -1.41
N ALA A 23 1.18 -0.04 -2.33
CA ALA A 23 0.64 -1.22 -3.00
C ALA A 23 1.74 -1.96 -3.78
N ILE A 24 2.59 -1.24 -4.52
CA ILE A 24 3.74 -1.79 -5.23
C ILE A 24 4.75 -2.40 -4.25
N ARG A 25 5.13 -1.66 -3.20
CA ARG A 25 6.09 -2.11 -2.17
C ARG A 25 5.64 -3.38 -1.48
N LEU A 26 4.35 -3.51 -1.17
CA LEU A 26 3.77 -4.70 -0.54
C LEU A 26 3.47 -5.83 -1.56
N GLY A 27 3.44 -5.52 -2.85
CA GLY A 27 3.09 -6.46 -3.92
C GLY A 27 1.60 -6.78 -3.97
N VAL A 28 0.74 -5.80 -3.67
CA VAL A 28 -0.72 -5.96 -3.57
C VAL A 28 -1.45 -4.96 -4.46
N SER A 29 -2.76 -5.12 -4.62
CA SER A 29 -3.57 -4.18 -5.38
C SER A 29 -3.90 -2.91 -4.58
N ILE A 30 -4.01 -1.76 -5.24
CA ILE A 30 -4.43 -0.48 -4.61
C ILE A 30 -5.78 -0.62 -3.87
N PRO A 31 -6.82 -1.31 -4.43
CA PRO A 31 -8.06 -1.55 -3.70
C PRO A 31 -7.88 -2.34 -2.40
N SER A 32 -6.89 -3.25 -2.32
CA SER A 32 -6.57 -3.95 -1.07
C SER A 32 -6.10 -2.96 -0.01
N ILE A 33 -5.19 -2.05 -0.36
CA ILE A 33 -4.72 -0.99 0.55
C ILE A 33 -5.90 -0.11 1.00
N MET A 34 -6.76 0.31 0.08
CA MET A 34 -7.94 1.14 0.42
C MET A 34 -8.86 0.44 1.42
N ARG A 35 -9.15 -0.85 1.20
CA ARG A 35 -10.02 -1.62 2.11
C ARG A 35 -9.38 -1.83 3.48
N TRP A 36 -8.08 -2.08 3.53
CA TRP A 36 -7.37 -2.22 4.79
C TRP A 36 -7.32 -0.88 5.56
N GLU A 37 -6.95 0.22 4.88
CA GLU A 37 -6.94 1.55 5.49
C GLU A 37 -8.33 2.01 5.97
N ALA A 38 -9.39 1.57 5.29
CA ALA A 38 -10.78 1.86 5.65
C ALA A 38 -11.36 0.89 6.69
N GLY A 39 -10.64 -0.18 7.05
CA GLY A 39 -11.13 -1.22 7.96
C GLY A 39 -12.25 -2.10 7.39
N THR A 40 -12.50 -2.05 6.08
CA THR A 40 -13.56 -2.84 5.41
C THR A 40 -13.09 -4.24 5.01
N ALA A 41 -11.79 -4.49 5.05
CA ALA A 41 -11.22 -5.82 4.92
C ALA A 41 -9.98 -5.94 5.81
N GLU A 42 -9.66 -7.17 6.18
CA GLU A 42 -8.43 -7.47 6.90
C GLU A 42 -7.37 -8.08 5.96
N PRO A 43 -6.08 -7.74 6.13
CA PRO A 43 -4.99 -8.43 5.46
C PRO A 43 -4.88 -9.88 5.96
N ASN A 44 -4.52 -10.80 5.06
CA ASN A 44 -4.15 -12.17 5.45
C ASN A 44 -2.78 -12.18 6.18
N ASP A 45 -2.42 -13.30 6.79
CA ASP A 45 -1.21 -13.41 7.63
C ASP A 45 0.07 -13.03 6.87
N TYR A 46 0.19 -13.43 5.60
CA TYR A 46 1.31 -13.05 4.76
C TYR A 46 1.42 -11.52 4.57
N ASN A 47 0.31 -10.85 4.27
CA ASN A 47 0.29 -9.39 4.12
C ASN A 47 0.45 -8.68 5.46
N ARG A 48 -0.05 -9.24 6.56
CA ARG A 48 0.19 -8.72 7.91
C ARG A 48 1.67 -8.67 8.21
N HIS A 49 2.37 -9.78 7.98
CA HIS A 49 3.81 -9.87 8.20
C HIS A 49 4.57 -8.83 7.36
N LYS A 50 4.24 -8.69 6.07
CA LYS A 50 4.83 -7.65 5.21
C LYS A 50 4.57 -6.22 5.71
N ILE A 51 3.35 -5.95 6.17
CA ILE A 51 3.00 -4.63 6.72
C ILE A 51 3.78 -4.37 8.01
N GLU A 52 3.88 -5.35 8.90
CA GLU A 52 4.64 -5.21 10.14
C GLU A 52 6.13 -4.96 9.89
N GLN A 53 6.73 -5.69 8.95
CA GLN A 53 8.11 -5.44 8.52
C GLN A 53 8.27 -4.01 7.97
N LEU A 54 7.37 -3.56 7.09
CA LEU A 54 7.39 -2.20 6.55
C LEU A 54 7.26 -1.12 7.65
N LEU A 55 6.48 -1.40 8.70
CA LEU A 55 6.30 -0.47 9.83
C LEU A 55 7.51 -0.45 10.78
N GLN A 56 8.34 -1.49 10.78
CA GLN A 56 9.57 -1.59 11.56
C GLN A 56 10.79 -1.01 10.84
N GLU A 57 10.75 -0.87 9.51
CA GLU A 57 11.80 -0.16 8.79
C GLU A 57 11.85 1.29 9.31
N PRO A 58 12.99 1.74 9.88
CA PRO A 58 13.16 3.15 10.22
C PRO A 58 12.94 3.93 8.93
N ALA A 59 12.28 5.10 9.03
CA ALA A 59 12.02 6.00 7.92
C ALA A 59 13.34 6.44 7.27
N SER A 60 13.96 5.53 6.51
CA SER A 60 15.15 5.78 5.75
C SER A 60 14.68 6.68 4.63
N VAL A 61 15.21 7.88 4.65
CA VAL A 61 14.97 8.99 3.72
C VAL A 61 15.29 8.62 2.25
N ALA A 62 15.69 7.37 1.99
CA ALA A 62 16.19 6.84 0.73
C ALA A 62 15.14 6.75 -0.39
N ASP A 63 13.84 6.66 -0.08
CA ASP A 63 12.77 6.62 -1.09
C ASP A 63 12.09 7.99 -1.34
N SER A 64 12.65 9.08 -0.81
CA SER A 64 12.25 10.44 -1.20
C SER A 64 12.56 10.74 -2.68
N SER A 65 13.30 9.87 -3.37
CA SER A 65 13.58 9.98 -4.81
C SER A 65 12.43 9.56 -5.74
N LEU A 66 11.25 9.14 -5.24
CA LEU A 66 10.09 8.84 -6.10
C LEU A 66 9.00 9.92 -6.11
N ALA A 67 9.32 11.14 -5.66
CA ALA A 67 8.54 12.32 -6.02
C ALA A 67 8.84 12.82 -7.45
N GLN A 68 9.85 12.27 -8.14
CA GLN A 68 10.29 12.76 -9.44
C GLN A 68 10.37 11.66 -10.50
N LEU A 69 9.69 11.98 -11.61
CA LEU A 69 9.87 11.47 -12.96
C LEU A 69 9.28 10.10 -13.33
N ASP A 70 8.11 10.24 -13.95
CA ASP A 70 7.60 9.49 -15.10
C ASP A 70 6.65 8.30 -14.84
N LEU A 71 5.62 8.28 -15.69
CA LEU A 71 4.65 7.21 -15.93
C LEU A 71 3.54 7.05 -14.88
N PHE A 72 2.43 7.75 -15.13
CA PHE A 72 1.13 7.11 -15.06
C PHE A 72 1.03 6.06 -16.20
N PRO A 73 1.17 4.74 -15.97
CA PRO A 73 0.43 3.81 -16.80
C PRO A 73 -1.03 3.90 -16.34
N GLN A 74 -1.89 4.36 -17.24
CA GLN A 74 -3.34 4.28 -17.09
C GLN A 74 -3.72 2.86 -16.66
N PRO A 75 -4.60 2.67 -15.67
CA PRO A 75 -5.07 1.32 -15.35
C PRO A 75 -5.79 0.76 -16.57
N THR A 76 -5.22 -0.28 -17.19
CA THR A 76 -5.95 -1.05 -18.20
C THR A 76 -7.16 -1.69 -17.54
N PRO A 77 -8.38 -1.51 -18.10
CA PRO A 77 -9.56 -2.16 -17.55
C PRO A 77 -9.38 -3.68 -17.64
N LYS A 78 -9.46 -4.37 -16.49
CA LYS A 78 -9.52 -5.82 -16.45
C LYS A 78 -10.75 -6.28 -17.23
N ALA A 79 -10.54 -6.79 -18.44
CA ALA A 79 -11.55 -7.49 -19.21
C ALA A 79 -12.09 -8.65 -18.37
N ARG A 80 -13.29 -8.49 -17.81
CA ARG A 80 -14.09 -9.60 -17.30
C ARG A 80 -14.57 -10.41 -18.50
N ARG A 81 -13.79 -11.40 -18.94
CA ARG A 81 -14.36 -12.52 -19.68
C ARG A 81 -14.99 -13.47 -18.66
N ARG A 82 -16.31 -13.52 -18.64
CA ARG A 82 -17.09 -14.64 -18.08
C ARG A 82 -17.44 -15.60 -19.22
N PRO A 83 -17.61 -16.91 -18.91
CA PRO A 83 -17.62 -18.00 -19.88
C PRO A 83 -18.79 -17.93 -20.86
#